data_AF-A0A9P5UKY5-F1
#
_entry.id   AF-A0A9P5UKY5-F1
#
_cell.length_a   1.000
_cell.length_b   1.000
_cell.length_c   1.000
_cell.angle_alpha   90.00
_cell.angle_beta   90.00
_cell.angle_gamma   90.00
#
_symmetry.space_group_name_H-M   'P 1'
#
loop_
_entity.id
_entity.type
_entity.pdbx_description
1 polymer ?
#
loop_
_entity_poly.entity_id
_entity_poly.type
_entity_poly.pdbx_seq_one_letter_code
_entity_poly.pdbx_strand_id
1 'polypeptide(L)'
;TMYNMERGYLQRKIYSPTMGASLKSIFLKHTKMFVDSTVVDMEEVKRAVTIRQFDDSVTRKIFGYRTVQEYYRMGSSSQRLLDIKRPFLCLSALDDPIAVEWCIPRDEITENPFGLLATTSRGGHLGWFQGFFSQDRWCTKPLEEFCLAMFKADTRPISKSPEYLKYN
;
A
#
# COMPACT_ATOMS: atom_id res chain seq x y z
N THR A 1 -4.93 4.17 7.71
CA THR A 1 -5.72 3.04 7.14
C THR A 1 -6.67 3.54 6.05
N MET A 2 -7.04 2.72 5.05
CA MET A 2 -8.01 3.09 3.97
C MET A 2 -9.36 3.61 4.51
N TYR A 3 -9.67 3.31 5.78
CA TYR A 3 -10.75 3.91 6.55
C TYR A 3 -10.76 5.45 6.53
N ASN A 4 -9.59 6.10 6.56
CA ASN A 4 -9.45 7.56 6.55
C ASN A 4 -9.19 8.15 5.17
N MET A 5 -9.04 7.33 4.13
CA MET A 5 -8.66 7.76 2.78
C MET A 5 -9.76 8.60 2.11
N GLU A 6 -11.04 8.36 2.41
CA GLU A 6 -12.17 9.08 1.80
C GLU A 6 -12.44 10.48 2.39
N ARG A 7 -11.62 10.96 3.33
CA ARG A 7 -11.79 12.30 3.93
C ARG A 7 -11.42 13.43 2.98
N GLY A 8 -10.51 13.19 2.02
CA GLY A 8 -10.07 14.19 1.04
C GLY A 8 -11.06 14.37 -0.11
N TYR A 9 -11.32 15.61 -0.52
CA TYR A 9 -12.23 15.93 -1.64
C TYR A 9 -11.77 15.30 -2.95
N LEU A 10 -10.49 15.51 -3.32
CA LEU A 10 -9.89 14.94 -4.53
C LEU A 10 -9.91 13.42 -4.51
N GLN A 11 -9.62 12.81 -3.37
CA GLN A 11 -9.60 11.36 -3.22
C GLN A 11 -10.99 10.75 -3.39
N ARG A 12 -12.02 11.37 -2.80
CA ARG A 12 -13.41 10.90 -2.90
C ARG A 12 -14.03 11.12 -4.28
N LYS A 13 -13.72 12.22 -4.95
CA LYS A 13 -14.41 12.64 -6.17
C LYS A 13 -13.68 12.29 -7.46
N ILE A 14 -12.37 12.11 -7.43
CA ILE A 14 -11.55 11.84 -8.61
C ILE A 14 -10.94 10.45 -8.52
N TYR A 15 -10.05 10.23 -7.56
CA TYR A 15 -9.27 8.99 -7.49
C TYR A 15 -10.13 7.75 -7.21
N SER A 16 -11.00 7.80 -6.20
CA SER A 16 -11.81 6.66 -5.80
C SER A 16 -12.74 6.16 -6.94
N PRO A 17 -13.45 7.04 -7.68
CA PRO A 17 -14.19 6.63 -8.88
C PRO A 17 -13.30 6.10 -10.01
N THR A 18 -12.17 6.74 -10.30
CA THR A 18 -11.27 6.31 -11.38
C THR A 18 -10.66 4.93 -11.11
N MET A 19 -10.22 4.69 -9.87
CA MET A 19 -9.69 3.38 -9.45
C MET A 19 -10.80 2.33 -9.44
N GLY A 20 -11.98 2.66 -8.91
CA GLY A 20 -13.15 1.77 -8.93
C GLY A 20 -13.55 1.37 -10.35
N ALA A 21 -13.58 2.30 -11.29
CA ALA A 21 -13.85 2.04 -12.70
C ALA A 21 -12.79 1.13 -13.34
N SER A 22 -11.51 1.36 -13.03
CA SER A 22 -10.40 0.54 -13.54
C SER A 22 -10.48 -0.90 -13.02
N LEU A 23 -10.69 -1.09 -11.71
CA LEU A 23 -10.87 -2.41 -11.10
C LEU A 23 -12.09 -3.13 -11.64
N LYS A 24 -13.22 -2.42 -11.75
CA LYS A 24 -14.44 -2.96 -12.37
C LYS A 24 -14.20 -3.39 -13.81
N SER A 25 -13.49 -2.60 -14.61
CA SER A 25 -13.15 -2.94 -16.00
C SER A 25 -12.32 -4.22 -16.08
N ILE A 26 -11.30 -4.37 -15.22
CA ILE A 26 -10.49 -5.59 -15.13
C ILE A 26 -11.38 -6.77 -14.72
N PHE A 27 -12.17 -6.63 -13.66
CA PHE A 27 -13.06 -7.68 -13.20
C PHE A 27 -14.03 -8.15 -14.29
N LEU A 28 -14.68 -7.21 -15.00
CA LEU A 28 -15.64 -7.52 -16.06
C LEU A 28 -14.99 -8.30 -17.23
N LYS A 29 -13.73 -8.00 -17.56
CA LYS A 29 -12.96 -8.75 -18.57
C LYS A 29 -12.66 -10.19 -18.15
N HIS A 30 -12.56 -10.46 -16.85
CA HIS A 30 -12.19 -11.75 -16.28
C HIS A 30 -13.35 -12.46 -15.56
N THR A 31 -14.59 -12.08 -15.85
CA THR A 31 -15.82 -12.65 -15.24
C THR A 31 -15.91 -14.16 -15.33
N LYS A 32 -15.34 -14.76 -16.37
CA LYS A 32 -15.26 -16.21 -16.55
C LYS A 32 -14.61 -16.93 -15.37
N MET A 33 -13.70 -16.28 -14.64
CA MET A 33 -13.05 -16.84 -13.44
C MET A 33 -13.99 -16.90 -12.23
N PHE A 34 -15.15 -16.24 -12.31
CA PHE A 34 -16.10 -16.07 -11.21
C PHE A 34 -17.51 -16.57 -11.57
N VAL A 35 -17.70 -17.27 -12.70
CA VAL A 35 -19.03 -17.74 -13.15
C VAL A 35 -19.66 -18.72 -12.16
N ASP A 36 -18.85 -19.57 -11.53
CA ASP A 36 -19.30 -20.53 -10.53
C ASP A 36 -19.22 -19.97 -9.09
N SER A 37 -18.89 -18.68 -8.94
CA SER A 37 -18.78 -18.04 -7.65
C SER A 37 -20.16 -17.72 -7.09
N THR A 38 -20.53 -18.36 -5.98
CA THR A 38 -21.75 -18.02 -5.23
C THR A 38 -21.56 -16.80 -4.33
N VAL A 39 -20.32 -16.29 -4.19
CA VAL A 39 -19.99 -15.22 -3.25
C VAL A 39 -20.00 -13.83 -3.87
N VAL A 40 -19.90 -13.69 -5.20
CA VAL A 40 -19.90 -12.38 -5.88
C VAL A 40 -21.20 -12.18 -6.65
N ASP A 41 -21.94 -11.11 -6.31
CA ASP A 41 -23.12 -10.68 -7.06
C ASP A 41 -22.71 -9.72 -8.19
N MET A 42 -22.83 -10.19 -9.42
CA MET A 42 -22.48 -9.45 -10.63
C MET A 42 -23.22 -8.11 -10.78
N GLU A 43 -24.47 -8.01 -10.32
CA GLU A 43 -25.24 -6.77 -10.40
C GLU A 43 -24.76 -5.75 -9.37
N GLU A 44 -24.32 -6.21 -8.20
CA GLU A 44 -23.66 -5.37 -7.20
C GLU A 44 -22.33 -4.80 -7.73
N VAL A 45 -21.52 -5.62 -8.40
CA VAL A 45 -20.25 -5.18 -8.99
C VAL A 45 -20.48 -4.12 -10.09
N LYS A 46 -21.49 -4.30 -10.95
CA LYS A 46 -21.81 -3.33 -12.01
C LYS A 46 -22.18 -1.96 -11.44
N ARG A 47 -22.94 -1.94 -10.33
CA ARG A 47 -23.35 -0.73 -9.61
C ARG A 47 -22.23 -0.04 -8.84
N ALA A 48 -21.12 -0.73 -8.56
CA ALA A 48 -19.98 -0.12 -7.87
C ALA A 48 -19.37 1.02 -8.70
N VAL A 49 -19.24 2.20 -8.08
CA VAL A 49 -18.65 3.40 -8.68
C VAL A 49 -17.28 3.68 -8.07
N THR A 50 -17.16 3.53 -6.76
CA THR A 50 -15.93 3.82 -5.99
C THR A 50 -15.11 2.56 -5.76
N ILE A 51 -13.80 2.70 -5.51
CA ILE A 51 -12.94 1.59 -5.09
C ILE A 51 -13.50 0.87 -3.86
N ARG A 52 -14.05 1.61 -2.90
CA ARG A 52 -14.67 1.03 -1.71
C ARG A 52 -15.88 0.17 -2.01
N GLN A 53 -16.76 0.63 -2.91
CA GLN A 53 -17.91 -0.17 -3.34
C GLN A 53 -17.48 -1.41 -4.12
N PHE A 54 -16.41 -1.30 -4.91
CA PHE A 54 -15.83 -2.46 -5.58
C PHE A 54 -15.28 -3.45 -4.55
N ASP A 55 -14.51 -2.97 -3.57
CA ASP A 55 -13.97 -3.81 -2.50
C ASP A 55 -15.06 -4.45 -1.64
N ASP A 56 -16.18 -3.76 -1.40
CA ASP A 56 -17.32 -4.29 -0.64
C ASP A 56 -18.10 -5.36 -1.43
N SER A 57 -18.24 -5.19 -2.75
CA SER A 57 -18.98 -6.11 -3.62
C SER A 57 -18.16 -7.32 -4.07
N VAL A 58 -16.84 -7.15 -4.20
CA VAL A 58 -15.92 -8.16 -4.75
C VAL A 58 -14.85 -8.56 -3.73
N THR A 59 -13.91 -7.67 -3.44
CA THR A 59 -12.66 -7.99 -2.75
C THR A 59 -12.90 -8.64 -1.39
N ARG A 60 -13.70 -8.00 -0.52
CA ARG A 60 -13.97 -8.54 0.82
C ARG A 60 -14.63 -9.91 0.76
N LYS A 61 -15.50 -10.17 -0.22
CA LYS A 61 -16.25 -11.41 -0.33
C LYS A 61 -15.37 -12.55 -0.79
N ILE A 62 -14.51 -12.30 -1.78
CA ILE A 62 -13.50 -13.25 -2.26
C ILE A 62 -12.55 -13.66 -1.12
N PHE A 63 -12.12 -12.69 -0.31
CA PHE A 63 -11.22 -12.96 0.83
C PHE A 63 -11.95 -13.36 2.12
N GLY A 64 -13.28 -13.52 2.10
CA GLY A 64 -14.06 -13.99 3.25
C GLY A 64 -14.20 -13.01 4.42
N TYR A 65 -13.96 -11.71 4.20
CA TYR A 65 -14.16 -10.67 5.22
C TYR A 65 -15.64 -10.27 5.34
N ARG A 66 -16.11 -10.09 6.57
CA ARG A 66 -17.52 -9.77 6.87
C ARG A 66 -17.89 -8.38 6.38
N THR A 67 -16.98 -7.41 6.48
CA THR A 67 -17.20 -6.03 6.05
C THR A 67 -15.96 -5.48 5.33
N VAL A 68 -16.15 -4.46 4.48
CA VAL A 68 -15.01 -3.78 3.82
C VAL A 68 -14.09 -3.10 4.83
N GLN A 69 -14.63 -2.67 5.97
CA GLN A 69 -13.85 -2.12 7.09
C GLN A 69 -12.94 -3.17 7.71
N GLU A 70 -13.44 -4.40 7.87
CA GLU A 70 -12.63 -5.52 8.35
C GLU A 70 -11.51 -5.82 7.36
N TYR A 71 -11.81 -5.90 6.06
CA TYR A 71 -10.80 -6.06 5.01
C TYR A 71 -9.71 -4.98 5.12
N TYR A 72 -10.06 -3.70 5.19
CA TYR A 72 -9.08 -2.63 5.31
C TYR A 72 -8.32 -2.61 6.63
N ARG A 73 -8.95 -3.04 7.72
CA ARG A 73 -8.29 -3.15 9.03
C ARG A 73 -7.23 -4.25 8.99
N MET A 74 -7.63 -5.44 8.54
CA MET A 74 -6.77 -6.63 8.48
C MET A 74 -5.65 -6.50 7.42
N GLY A 75 -5.95 -5.83 6.30
CA GLY A 75 -4.98 -5.54 5.24
C GLY A 75 -4.05 -4.36 5.55
N SER A 76 -4.22 -3.66 6.68
CA SER A 76 -3.37 -2.52 6.99
C SER A 76 -2.04 -2.93 7.60
N SER A 77 -0.96 -2.39 7.04
CA SER A 77 0.39 -2.53 7.61
C SER A 77 0.53 -1.90 8.99
N SER A 78 -0.23 -0.84 9.31
CA SER A 78 -0.16 -0.12 10.60
C SER A 78 -0.20 -1.04 11.81
N GLN A 79 -1.08 -2.04 11.79
CA GLN A 79 -1.25 -3.00 12.89
C GLN A 79 -0.07 -3.95 13.10
N ARG A 80 0.83 -4.05 12.11
CA ARG A 80 1.99 -4.95 12.15
C ARG A 80 3.28 -4.21 12.48
N LEU A 81 3.26 -2.88 12.51
CA LEU A 81 4.47 -2.09 12.70
C LEU A 81 5.13 -2.38 14.05
N LEU A 82 4.36 -2.52 15.13
CA LEU A 82 4.87 -2.81 16.48
C LEU A 82 5.52 -4.21 16.59
N ASP A 83 5.16 -5.14 15.71
CA ASP A 83 5.68 -6.50 15.70
C ASP A 83 7.05 -6.60 15.01
N ILE A 84 7.44 -5.58 14.22
CA ILE A 84 8.70 -5.60 13.49
C ILE A 84 9.88 -5.52 14.47
N LYS A 85 10.77 -6.53 14.43
CA LYS A 85 11.98 -6.63 15.29
C LYS A 85 13.30 -6.41 14.52
N ARG A 86 13.23 -5.77 13.37
CA ARG A 86 14.36 -5.44 12.50
C ARG A 86 14.27 -3.97 12.12
N PRO A 87 15.39 -3.23 12.03
CA PRO A 87 15.36 -1.84 11.59
C PRO A 87 14.59 -1.68 10.28
N PHE A 88 13.69 -0.70 10.22
CA PHE A 88 12.91 -0.39 9.02
C PHE A 88 12.73 1.12 8.85
N LEU A 89 12.68 1.53 7.58
CA LEU A 89 12.44 2.91 7.19
C LEU A 89 11.06 3.03 6.54
N CYS A 90 10.19 3.81 7.14
CA CYS A 90 8.95 4.28 6.55
C CYS A 90 9.20 5.63 5.88
N LEU A 91 9.07 5.69 4.56
CA LEU A 91 9.16 6.93 3.79
C LEU A 91 7.77 7.30 3.25
N SER A 92 7.34 8.55 3.43
CA SER A 92 6.04 9.02 2.94
C SER A 92 6.07 10.49 2.52
N ALA A 93 5.31 10.84 1.48
CA ALA A 93 5.14 12.22 1.04
C ALA A 93 3.85 12.79 1.62
N LEU A 94 3.88 14.01 2.14
CA LEU A 94 2.71 14.66 2.74
C LEU A 94 1.69 15.10 1.68
N ASP A 95 2.13 15.30 0.43
CA ASP A 95 1.28 15.61 -0.73
C ASP A 95 0.79 14.35 -1.48
N ASP A 96 0.98 13.15 -0.94
CA ASP A 96 0.50 11.91 -1.55
C ASP A 96 -1.05 11.89 -1.60
N PRO A 97 -1.66 11.83 -2.79
CA PRO A 97 -3.13 11.82 -2.91
C PRO A 97 -3.76 10.51 -2.46
N ILE A 98 -3.00 9.41 -2.43
CA ILE A 98 -3.45 8.06 -2.08
C ILE A 98 -3.09 7.76 -0.62
N ALA A 99 -1.79 7.74 -0.28
CA ALA A 99 -1.31 7.54 1.08
C ALA A 99 -1.22 8.87 1.83
N VAL A 100 -2.36 9.55 1.91
CA VAL A 100 -2.53 10.89 2.53
C VAL A 100 -1.91 11.00 3.91
N GLU A 101 -1.43 12.19 4.27
CA GLU A 101 -0.70 12.48 5.50
C GLU A 101 -1.34 11.91 6.77
N TRP A 102 -2.65 12.09 6.95
CA TRP A 102 -3.37 11.62 8.14
C TRP A 102 -3.58 10.09 8.18
N CYS A 103 -3.14 9.36 7.16
CA CYS A 103 -3.10 7.90 7.16
C CYS A 103 -1.74 7.34 7.58
N ILE A 104 -0.71 8.18 7.75
CA ILE A 104 0.62 7.76 8.21
C ILE A 104 0.52 7.30 9.68
N PRO A 105 0.92 6.07 10.01
CA PRO A 105 0.86 5.52 11.37
C PRO A 105 2.03 6.03 12.22
N ARG A 106 2.00 7.34 12.54
CA ARG A 106 3.12 8.02 13.22
C ARG A 106 3.38 7.44 14.61
N ASP A 107 2.32 7.17 15.34
CA ASP A 107 2.38 6.67 16.71
C ASP A 107 3.01 5.26 16.71
N GLU A 108 2.50 4.35 15.88
CA GLU A 108 3.01 2.98 15.80
C GLU A 108 4.46 2.90 15.30
N ILE A 109 4.89 3.81 14.43
CA ILE A 109 6.29 3.87 13.98
C ILE A 109 7.19 4.39 15.11
N THR A 110 6.77 5.43 15.82
CA THR A 110 7.57 6.09 16.87
C THR A 110 7.68 5.21 18.11
N GLU A 111 6.64 4.43 18.42
CA GLU A 111 6.66 3.45 19.52
C GLU A 111 7.58 2.26 19.25
N ASN A 112 7.85 1.92 17.99
CA ASN A 112 8.74 0.82 17.66
C ASN A 112 10.22 1.28 17.70
N PRO A 113 11.08 0.70 18.57
CA PRO A 113 12.50 1.09 18.65
C PRO A 113 13.32 0.81 17.38
N PHE A 114 12.78 0.03 16.45
CA PHE A 114 13.39 -0.28 15.15
C PHE A 114 12.87 0.62 14.01
N GLY A 115 11.86 1.46 14.27
CA GLY A 115 11.19 2.26 13.27
C GLY A 115 11.86 3.60 13.03
N LEU A 116 12.02 3.97 11.76
CA LEU A 116 12.35 5.33 11.34
C LEU A 116 11.26 5.85 10.42
N LEU A 117 10.77 7.07 10.69
CA LEU A 117 9.84 7.77 9.82
C LEU A 117 10.53 8.95 9.14
N ALA A 118 10.61 8.91 7.81
CA ALA A 118 11.00 10.04 6.99
C ALA A 118 9.78 10.56 6.24
N THR A 119 9.53 11.87 6.34
CA THR A 119 8.45 12.53 5.57
C THR A 119 8.99 13.66 4.72
N THR A 120 8.49 13.77 3.48
CA THR A 120 8.79 14.90 2.59
C THR A 120 7.55 15.76 2.38
N SER A 121 7.73 17.08 2.25
CA SER A 121 6.61 17.98 1.93
C SER A 121 6.04 17.72 0.53
N ARG A 122 6.86 17.21 -0.39
CA ARG A 122 6.49 16.88 -1.77
C ARG A 122 7.08 15.54 -2.22
N GLY A 123 6.39 14.91 -3.15
CA GLY A 123 6.80 13.65 -3.77
C GLY A 123 5.67 12.94 -4.50
N GLY A 124 4.42 13.25 -4.15
CA GLY A 124 3.25 12.53 -4.62
C GLY A 124 3.31 11.05 -4.24
N HIS A 125 2.51 10.21 -4.91
CA HIS A 125 2.43 8.79 -4.54
C HIS A 125 3.70 8.00 -4.89
N LEU A 126 4.33 8.30 -6.03
CA LEU A 126 5.46 7.55 -6.58
C LEU A 126 6.52 8.44 -7.25
N GLY A 127 6.40 9.76 -7.12
CA GLY A 127 7.15 10.72 -7.92
C GLY A 127 8.54 11.00 -7.36
N TRP A 128 8.61 11.72 -6.24
CA TRP A 128 9.84 12.25 -5.64
C TRP A 128 10.83 12.86 -6.65
N PHE A 129 10.39 13.36 -7.80
CA PHE A 129 11.29 13.88 -8.83
C PHE A 129 12.02 15.13 -8.33
N GLN A 130 13.34 15.19 -8.56
CA GLN A 130 14.20 16.29 -8.08
C GLN A 130 14.18 17.54 -8.98
N GLY A 131 13.53 17.46 -10.14
CA GLY A 131 13.40 18.58 -11.07
C GLY A 131 12.48 18.25 -12.23
N PHE A 132 12.08 19.26 -12.99
CA PHE A 132 11.12 19.12 -14.08
C PHE A 132 11.61 18.23 -15.24
N PHE A 133 12.93 18.20 -15.45
CA PHE A 133 13.59 17.39 -16.48
C PHE A 133 14.54 16.34 -15.91
N SER A 134 14.63 16.24 -14.58
CA SER A 134 15.45 15.21 -13.94
C SER A 134 14.64 13.93 -13.77
N GLN A 135 15.24 12.81 -14.15
CA GLN A 135 14.69 11.49 -13.86
C GLN A 135 15.07 11.01 -12.46
N ASP A 136 15.93 11.76 -11.75
CA ASP A 136 16.38 11.42 -10.42
C ASP A 136 15.25 11.60 -9.42
N ARG A 137 15.11 10.61 -8.54
CA ARG A 137 14.15 10.64 -7.45
C ARG A 137 14.89 10.98 -6.17
N TRP A 138 14.35 11.89 -5.38
CA TRP A 138 14.89 12.30 -4.09
C TRP A 138 15.03 11.08 -3.15
N CYS A 139 14.08 10.15 -3.22
CA CYS A 139 14.02 9.00 -2.32
C CYS A 139 15.14 7.98 -2.52
N THR A 140 15.85 7.96 -3.66
CA THR A 140 16.86 6.93 -3.93
C THR A 140 18.05 7.02 -2.97
N LYS A 141 18.60 8.22 -2.78
CA LYS A 141 19.74 8.47 -1.88
C LYS A 141 19.48 8.05 -0.43
N PRO A 142 18.42 8.52 0.26
CA PRO A 142 18.17 8.12 1.64
C PRO A 142 17.84 6.62 1.79
N LEU A 143 17.21 6.00 0.78
CA LEU A 143 16.99 4.55 0.77
C LEU A 143 18.32 3.79 0.63
N GLU A 144 19.21 4.24 -0.24
CA GLU A 144 20.55 3.68 -0.42
C GLU A 144 21.37 3.81 0.88
N GLU A 145 21.42 5.00 1.47
CA GLU A 145 22.12 5.27 2.72
C GLU A 145 21.60 4.39 3.87
N PHE A 146 20.27 4.25 3.98
CA PHE A 146 19.66 3.37 4.96
C PHE A 146 20.08 1.91 4.75
N CYS A 147 19.97 1.39 3.53
CA CYS A 147 20.38 0.02 3.21
C CYS A 147 21.87 -0.22 3.51
N LEU A 148 22.76 0.70 3.10
CA LEU A 148 24.19 0.61 3.37
C LEU A 148 24.49 0.66 4.87
N ALA A 149 23.81 1.51 5.63
CA ALA A 149 23.94 1.55 7.08
C ALA A 149 23.51 0.22 7.72
N MET A 150 22.43 -0.41 7.23
CA MET A 150 21.98 -1.70 7.73
C MET A 150 22.99 -2.81 7.44
N PHE A 151 23.58 -2.86 6.23
CA PHE A 151 24.62 -3.83 5.92
C PHE A 151 25.90 -3.62 6.74
N LYS A 152 26.28 -2.38 7.03
CA LYS A 152 27.44 -2.08 7.88
C LYS A 152 27.21 -2.42 9.35
N ALA A 153 25.99 -2.19 9.85
CA ALA A 153 25.61 -2.49 11.23
C ALA A 153 25.37 -3.99 11.46
N ASP A 154 25.07 -4.74 10.40
CA ASP A 154 24.86 -6.18 10.48
C ASP A 154 26.19 -6.92 10.63
N THR A 155 26.54 -7.22 11.87
CA THR A 155 27.74 -7.98 12.23
C THR A 155 27.51 -9.50 12.19
N ARG A 156 26.32 -9.96 11.81
CA ARG A 156 26.04 -11.40 11.69
C ARG A 156 26.93 -11.99 10.59
N PRO A 157 27.48 -13.20 10.78
CA PRO A 157 28.20 -13.87 9.71
C PRO A 157 27.26 -14.06 8.52
N ILE A 158 27.74 -13.78 7.30
CA ILE A 158 27.00 -14.09 6.08
C ILE A 158 26.76 -15.59 6.09
N SER A 159 25.52 -15.98 6.41
CA SER A 159 25.08 -17.37 6.30
C SER A 159 25.16 -17.72 4.82
N LYS A 160 26.12 -18.55 4.43
CA LYS A 160 26.06 -19.25 3.15
C LYS A 160 24.90 -20.25 3.26
N SER A 161 23.66 -19.83 3.00
CA SER A 161 22.56 -20.75 2.75
C SER A 161 22.55 -21.10 1.25
N PRO A 162 22.89 -22.33 0.85
CA PRO A 162 22.88 -22.72 -0.55
C PRO A 162 21.49 -23.23 -0.93
N GLU A 163 20.55 -22.37 -1.28
CA GLU A 163 19.26 -22.87 -1.82
C GLU A 163 18.53 -22.00 -2.85
N TYR A 164 18.95 -20.76 -3.09
CA TYR A 164 18.27 -19.89 -4.08
C TYR A 164 18.87 -19.92 -5.50
N LEU A 165 19.88 -20.75 -5.78
CA LEU A 165 20.52 -20.88 -7.10
C LEU A 165 20.10 -22.14 -7.89
N LYS A 166 19.05 -22.86 -7.47
CA LYS A 166 18.61 -24.11 -8.15
C LYS A 166 17.58 -23.90 -9.28
N TYR A 167 17.36 -22.68 -9.75
CA TYR A 167 16.41 -22.37 -10.84
C TYR A 167 17.02 -21.49 -11.94
N ASN A 168 18.20 -21.85 -12.44
CA ASN A 168 18.71 -21.39 -13.75
C ASN A 168 19.02 -22.60 -14.62
#